data_AF-A0A925A116-F1
#
_entry.id   AF-A0A925A116-F1
#
_cell.length_a   1.000
_cell.length_b   1.000
_cell.length_c   1.000
_cell.angle_alpha   90.00
_cell.angle_beta   90.00
_cell.angle_gamma   90.00
#
_symmetry.space_group_name_H-M   'P 1'
#
loop_
_entity.id
_entity.type
_entity.pdbx_description
1 polymer ?
#
loop_
_entity_poly.entity_id
_entity_poly.type
_entity_poly.pdbx_seq_one_letter_code
_entity_poly.pdbx_strand_id
1 'polypeptide(L)'
;MAKRDDKKKDQIKEEEAKRIAKQQAVEKEKLEILAKASNVKGEQLSITGSGEVESKNELRTFALGSIEDPEKKFEIYYKGIQKLLKAQLPKGKENKTARDYIYEEKNTYLTRGKRINRAGIRGADGRMGYIADAEEMMAVIMDWIMSNATMVDLYNNLRELNISKGYGVRSF
;
A
#
# COMPACT_ATOMS: atom_id res chain seq x y z
N MET A 1 -2.32 -37.09 -32.75
CA MET A 1 -1.71 -35.82 -32.28
C MET A 1 -2.50 -35.16 -31.14
N ALA A 2 -3.84 -35.15 -31.15
CA ALA A 2 -4.68 -34.44 -30.16
C ALA A 2 -4.45 -34.78 -28.66
N LYS A 3 -4.17 -36.03 -28.29
CA LYS A 3 -4.04 -36.43 -26.86
C LYS A 3 -2.81 -35.86 -26.13
N ARG A 4 -1.80 -35.36 -26.84
CA ARG A 4 -0.61 -34.72 -26.21
C ARG A 4 -0.87 -33.25 -25.87
N ASP A 5 -1.75 -32.58 -26.60
CA ASP A 5 -2.03 -31.16 -26.40
C ASP A 5 -3.00 -30.94 -25.23
N ASP A 6 -3.97 -31.83 -25.01
CA ASP A 6 -4.87 -31.78 -23.84
C ASP A 6 -4.13 -32.06 -22.53
N LYS A 7 -3.23 -33.07 -22.51
CA LYS A 7 -2.44 -33.40 -21.32
C LYS A 7 -1.49 -32.26 -20.91
N LYS A 8 -1.02 -31.47 -21.89
CA LYS A 8 -0.15 -30.29 -21.66
C LYS A 8 -0.96 -29.09 -21.15
N LYS A 9 -2.19 -28.90 -21.64
CA LYS A 9 -3.12 -27.87 -21.13
C LYS A 9 -3.57 -28.16 -19.70
N ASP A 10 -3.83 -29.42 -19.35
CA ASP A 10 -4.22 -29.80 -18.00
C ASP A 10 -3.08 -29.60 -16.99
N GLN A 11 -1.83 -29.90 -17.39
CA GLN A 11 -0.65 -29.62 -16.56
C GLN A 11 -0.43 -28.12 -16.33
N ILE A 12 -0.65 -27.27 -17.34
CA ILE A 12 -0.54 -25.81 -17.20
C ILE A 12 -1.62 -25.27 -16.25
N LYS A 13 -2.87 -25.74 -16.39
CA LYS A 13 -3.97 -25.37 -15.48
C LYS A 13 -3.71 -25.81 -14.04
N GLU A 14 -3.16 -27.00 -13.84
CA GLU A 14 -2.82 -27.51 -12.51
C GLU A 14 -1.68 -26.71 -11.85
N GLU A 15 -0.63 -26.35 -12.62
CA GLU A 15 0.42 -25.46 -12.13
C GLU A 15 -0.11 -24.06 -11.79
N GLU A 16 -0.98 -23.50 -12.63
CA GLU A 16 -1.57 -22.18 -12.42
C GLU A 16 -2.48 -22.16 -11.19
N ALA A 17 -3.32 -23.18 -11.01
CA ALA A 17 -4.12 -23.38 -9.81
C ALA A 17 -3.25 -23.52 -8.54
N LYS A 18 -2.13 -24.27 -8.60
CA LYS A 18 -1.17 -24.38 -7.49
C LYS A 18 -0.50 -23.05 -7.17
N ARG A 19 -0.15 -22.25 -8.17
CA ARG A 19 0.41 -20.89 -7.97
C ARG A 19 -0.61 -19.97 -7.33
N ILE A 20 -1.85 -19.96 -7.80
CA ILE A 20 -2.95 -19.16 -7.22
C ILE A 20 -3.21 -19.58 -5.77
N ALA A 21 -3.32 -20.87 -5.48
CA ALA A 21 -3.54 -21.37 -4.13
C ALA A 21 -2.39 -20.98 -3.18
N LYS A 22 -1.14 -21.07 -3.64
CA LYS A 22 0.02 -20.63 -2.86
C LYS A 22 0.02 -19.12 -2.62
N GLN A 23 -0.37 -18.33 -3.63
CA GLN A 23 -0.50 -16.88 -3.50
C GLN A 23 -1.60 -16.51 -2.49
N GLN A 24 -2.74 -17.20 -2.53
CA GLN A 24 -3.86 -17.01 -1.60
C GLN A 24 -3.48 -17.37 -0.16
N ALA A 25 -2.73 -18.46 0.04
CA ALA A 25 -2.26 -18.84 1.37
C ALA A 25 -1.32 -17.79 1.97
N VAL A 26 -0.39 -17.27 1.17
CA VAL A 26 0.51 -16.17 1.58
C VAL A 26 -0.28 -14.90 1.90
N GLU A 27 -1.28 -14.57 1.09
CA GLU A 27 -2.10 -13.37 1.35
C GLU A 27 -2.90 -13.52 2.64
N LYS A 28 -3.48 -14.69 2.89
CA LYS A 28 -4.20 -14.98 4.14
C LYS A 28 -3.30 -14.82 5.37
N GLU A 29 -2.06 -15.32 5.31
CA GLU A 29 -1.10 -15.16 6.40
C GLU A 29 -0.79 -13.68 6.70
N LYS A 30 -0.63 -12.86 5.65
CA LYS A 30 -0.45 -11.41 5.84
C LYS A 30 -1.65 -10.77 6.51
N LEU A 31 -2.86 -11.11 6.07
CA LEU A 31 -4.10 -10.57 6.63
C LEU A 31 -4.25 -10.93 8.12
N GLU A 32 -3.88 -12.15 8.50
CA GLU A 32 -3.89 -12.58 9.90
C GLU A 32 -2.88 -11.79 10.76
N ILE A 33 -1.68 -11.53 10.23
CA ILE A 33 -0.66 -10.70 10.90
C ILE A 33 -1.16 -9.25 11.07
N LEU A 34 -1.77 -8.69 10.03
CA LEU A 34 -2.32 -7.33 10.04
C LEU A 34 -3.50 -7.19 11.00
N ALA A 35 -4.39 -8.19 11.04
CA ALA A 35 -5.52 -8.21 11.96
C ALA A 35 -5.06 -8.24 13.42
N LYS A 36 -4.05 -9.07 13.73
CA LYS A 36 -3.44 -9.12 15.08
C LYS A 36 -2.82 -7.79 15.47
N ALA A 37 -2.11 -7.13 14.54
CA ALA A 37 -1.48 -5.84 14.78
C ALA A 37 -2.51 -4.69 14.96
N SER A 38 -3.65 -4.75 14.27
CA SER A 38 -4.71 -3.74 14.34
C SER A 38 -5.35 -3.63 15.73
N ASN A 39 -5.28 -4.69 16.55
CA ASN A 39 -5.78 -4.64 17.92
C ASN A 39 -4.92 -3.79 18.86
N VAL A 40 -3.68 -3.46 18.46
CA VAL A 40 -2.78 -2.55 19.19
C VAL A 40 -2.98 -1.15 18.63
N LYS A 41 -4.05 -0.45 19.04
CA LYS A 41 -4.34 0.90 18.56
C LYS A 41 -3.16 1.84 18.85
N GLY A 42 -2.59 2.45 17.80
CA GLY A 42 -1.64 3.55 17.93
C GLY A 42 -2.30 4.79 18.57
N GLU A 43 -1.49 5.78 18.98
CA GLU A 43 -1.99 7.06 19.49
C GLU A 43 -2.91 7.72 18.47
N GLN A 44 -4.19 7.81 18.82
CA GLN A 44 -5.25 8.35 18.00
C GLN A 44 -5.10 9.88 17.94
N LEU A 45 -5.08 10.46 16.74
CA LEU A 45 -5.23 11.91 16.58
C LEU A 45 -6.70 12.24 16.81
N SER A 46 -7.04 12.74 17.99
CA SER A 46 -8.36 13.31 18.28
C SER A 46 -8.41 14.73 17.70
N ILE A 47 -9.00 14.88 16.52
CA ILE A 47 -9.30 16.20 15.95
C ILE A 47 -10.66 16.63 16.52
N THR A 48 -10.71 17.73 17.26
CA THR A 48 -11.92 18.25 17.92
C THR A 48 -12.80 19.03 16.94
N GLY A 49 -14.12 18.84 17.09
CA GLY A 49 -15.15 19.07 16.06
C GLY A 49 -15.60 20.50 15.78
N SER A 50 -14.71 21.49 15.70
CA SER A 50 -15.12 22.86 15.34
C SER A 50 -14.24 23.61 14.33
N GLY A 51 -13.19 22.97 13.78
CA GLY A 51 -12.34 23.55 12.72
C GLY A 51 -12.10 22.61 11.52
N GLU A 52 -12.81 21.49 11.47
CA GLU A 52 -12.50 20.37 10.57
C GLU A 52 -13.00 20.58 9.13
N VAL A 53 -14.06 21.35 8.92
CA VAL A 53 -14.71 21.45 7.60
C VAL A 53 -13.94 22.38 6.66
N GLU A 54 -13.29 23.43 7.18
CA GLU A 54 -12.48 24.37 6.38
C GLU A 54 -11.10 23.79 6.03
N SER A 55 -10.42 23.14 6.99
CA SER A 55 -9.12 22.47 6.73
C SER A 55 -9.23 21.28 5.76
N LYS A 56 -10.37 20.58 5.72
CA LYS A 56 -10.65 19.46 4.79
C LYS A 56 -10.60 19.89 3.32
N ASN A 57 -11.08 21.09 3.00
CA ASN A 57 -11.03 21.62 1.64
C ASN A 57 -9.64 22.13 1.29
N GLU A 58 -8.98 22.86 2.20
CA GLU A 58 -7.64 23.41 1.95
C GLU A 58 -6.58 22.31 1.74
N LEU A 59 -6.64 21.21 2.49
CA LEU A 59 -5.72 20.08 2.34
C LEU A 59 -5.97 19.26 1.06
N ARG A 60 -7.24 19.09 0.65
CA ARG A 60 -7.58 18.47 -0.64
C ARG A 60 -7.16 19.34 -1.82
N THR A 61 -7.28 20.66 -1.71
CA THR A 61 -6.84 21.61 -2.73
C THR A 61 -5.32 21.69 -2.84
N PHE A 62 -4.57 21.55 -1.74
CA PHE A 62 -3.10 21.50 -1.76
C PHE A 62 -2.55 20.31 -2.57
N ALA A 63 -3.25 19.17 -2.55
CA ALA A 63 -2.86 17.94 -3.23
C ALA A 63 -3.20 17.88 -4.73
N LEU A 64 -3.71 18.95 -5.34
CA LEU A 64 -4.19 18.93 -6.74
C LEU A 64 -3.52 19.98 -7.66
N GLY A 65 -2.43 20.61 -7.22
CA GLY A 65 -1.70 21.62 -7.99
C GLY A 65 -0.47 21.03 -8.68
N SER A 66 -0.60 20.65 -9.96
CA SER A 66 0.45 20.06 -10.78
C SER A 66 1.52 21.08 -11.18
N ILE A 67 2.55 21.22 -10.34
CA ILE A 67 3.89 21.70 -10.70
C ILE A 67 4.86 20.70 -10.04
N GLU A 68 5.79 20.13 -10.79
CA GLU A 68 6.83 19.25 -10.22
C GLU A 68 7.80 20.08 -9.38
N ASP A 69 7.39 20.38 -8.15
CA ASP A 69 8.25 20.96 -7.13
C ASP A 69 8.87 19.82 -6.29
N PRO A 70 10.19 19.59 -6.41
CA PRO A 70 10.90 18.58 -5.62
C PRO A 70 10.75 18.79 -4.11
N GLU A 71 10.66 20.04 -3.65
CA GLU A 71 10.49 20.37 -2.23
C GLU A 71 9.09 19.95 -1.77
N LYS A 72 8.04 20.38 -2.48
CA LYS A 72 6.65 19.99 -2.19
C LYS A 72 6.48 18.48 -2.13
N LYS A 73 7.08 17.75 -3.08
CA LYS A 73 7.05 16.28 -3.09
C LYS A 73 7.77 15.66 -1.89
N PHE A 74 8.96 16.18 -1.54
CA PHE A 74 9.68 15.74 -0.35
C PHE A 74 8.83 15.94 0.92
N GLU A 75 8.17 17.09 1.03
CA GLU A 75 7.26 17.40 2.13
C GLU A 75 6.07 16.45 2.18
N ILE A 76 5.38 16.21 1.06
CA ILE A 76 4.26 15.26 0.97
C ILE A 76 4.71 13.86 1.43
N TYR A 77 5.87 13.39 0.95
CA TYR A 77 6.37 12.07 1.31
C TYR A 77 6.73 11.96 2.80
N TYR A 78 7.54 12.88 3.33
CA TYR A 78 8.05 12.77 4.70
C TYR A 78 7.10 13.32 5.75
N LYS A 79 6.55 14.52 5.53
CA LYS A 79 5.68 15.22 6.49
C LYS A 79 4.23 14.76 6.40
N GLY A 80 3.77 14.33 5.22
CA GLY A 80 2.44 13.74 5.01
C GLY A 80 2.46 12.23 5.21
N ILE A 81 2.77 11.49 4.15
CA ILE A 81 2.65 10.03 4.05
C ILE A 81 3.39 9.30 5.18
N GLN A 82 4.70 9.52 5.33
CA GLN A 82 5.52 8.75 6.26
C GLN A 82 5.21 9.11 7.73
N LYS A 83 4.95 10.39 8.02
CA LYS A 83 4.61 10.85 9.37
C LYS A 83 3.26 10.31 9.82
N LEU A 84 2.23 10.40 8.97
CA LEU A 84 0.89 9.90 9.27
C LEU A 84 0.90 8.38 9.51
N LEU A 85 1.54 7.61 8.63
CA LEU A 85 1.67 6.16 8.82
C LEU A 85 2.44 5.81 10.11
N LYS A 86 3.55 6.49 10.42
CA LYS A 86 4.29 6.24 11.66
C LYS A 86 3.50 6.57 12.93
N ALA A 87 2.60 7.54 12.87
CA ALA A 87 1.76 7.93 13.99
C ALA A 87 0.63 6.91 14.22
N GLN A 88 -0.02 6.46 13.14
CA GLN A 88 -1.23 5.62 13.23
C GLN A 88 -0.95 4.12 13.25
N LEU A 89 0.15 3.66 12.64
CA LEU A 89 0.50 2.24 12.65
C LEU A 89 1.03 1.82 14.03
N PRO A 90 0.71 0.59 14.48
CA PRO A 90 1.15 0.07 15.76
C PRO A 90 2.67 0.06 15.86
N LYS A 91 3.19 0.61 16.96
CA LYS A 91 4.62 0.66 17.28
C LYS A 91 5.09 -0.73 17.77
N GLY A 92 6.39 -0.89 18.04
CA GLY A 92 6.96 -2.13 18.55
C GLY A 92 7.60 -3.05 17.49
N LYS A 93 8.42 -4.00 17.95
CA LYS A 93 9.18 -4.92 17.08
C LYS A 93 8.28 -6.04 16.55
N GLU A 94 7.36 -6.50 17.37
CA GLU A 94 6.32 -7.48 17.08
C GLU A 94 5.41 -7.06 15.92
N ASN A 95 5.13 -5.75 15.79
CA ASN A 95 4.32 -5.20 14.72
C ASN A 95 5.13 -4.79 13.48
N LYS A 96 6.44 -5.03 13.46
CA LYS A 96 7.31 -4.62 12.34
C LYS A 96 6.88 -5.26 11.02
N THR A 97 6.62 -6.57 11.03
CA THR A 97 6.20 -7.31 9.83
C THR A 97 4.90 -6.75 9.25
N ALA A 98 3.93 -6.43 10.12
CA ALA A 98 2.66 -5.81 9.71
C ALA A 98 2.88 -4.45 9.03
N ARG A 99 3.74 -3.59 9.62
CA ARG A 99 4.09 -2.31 9.00
C ARG A 99 4.83 -2.47 7.68
N ASP A 100 5.72 -3.45 7.58
CA ASP A 100 6.49 -3.72 6.37
C ASP A 100 5.57 -4.10 5.19
N TYR A 101 4.47 -4.82 5.42
CA TYR A 101 3.47 -5.09 4.38
C TYR A 101 2.80 -3.82 3.85
N ILE A 102 2.38 -2.92 4.74
CA ILE A 102 1.81 -1.62 4.35
C ILE A 102 2.84 -0.79 3.58
N TYR A 103 4.07 -0.73 4.10
CA TYR A 103 5.16 0.01 3.45
C TYR A 103 5.51 -0.56 2.08
N GLU A 104 5.42 -1.88 1.89
CA GLU A 104 5.68 -2.49 0.60
C GLU A 104 4.60 -2.12 -0.42
N GLU A 105 3.31 -2.18 -0.08
CA GLU A 105 2.25 -1.78 -1.01
C GLU A 105 2.33 -0.28 -1.33
N LYS A 106 2.55 0.57 -0.31
CA LYS A 106 2.78 2.02 -0.47
C LYS A 106 3.93 2.30 -1.44
N ASN A 107 5.09 1.67 -1.21
CA ASN A 107 6.26 1.93 -2.03
C ASN A 107 6.13 1.33 -3.44
N THR A 108 5.43 0.21 -3.59
CA THR A 108 5.12 -0.37 -4.90
C THR A 108 4.36 0.63 -5.74
N TYR A 109 3.36 1.29 -5.15
CA TYR A 109 2.59 2.33 -5.82
C TYR A 109 3.48 3.50 -6.24
N LEU A 110 4.21 4.08 -5.29
CA LEU A 110 5.07 5.27 -5.50
C LEU A 110 6.25 5.01 -6.46
N THR A 111 6.55 3.76 -6.76
CA THR A 111 7.59 3.36 -7.71
C THR A 111 7.03 2.73 -8.99
N ARG A 112 5.72 2.88 -9.23
CA ARG A 112 5.00 2.36 -10.40
C ARG A 112 5.23 0.86 -10.63
N GLY A 113 5.12 0.09 -9.57
CA GLY A 113 5.11 -1.37 -9.61
C GLY A 113 6.43 -2.06 -9.28
N LYS A 114 7.50 -1.31 -8.94
CA LYS A 114 8.74 -1.96 -8.50
C LYS A 114 8.57 -2.52 -7.08
N ARG A 115 8.51 -3.85 -6.99
CA ARG A 115 8.46 -4.59 -5.73
C ARG A 115 9.85 -4.98 -5.27
N ILE A 116 10.04 -5.15 -3.96
CA ILE A 116 11.27 -5.69 -3.39
C ILE A 116 11.52 -7.09 -3.99
N ASN A 117 12.76 -7.39 -4.37
CA ASN A 117 13.18 -8.71 -4.85
C ASN A 117 13.51 -9.66 -3.68
N ARG A 118 13.98 -10.88 -3.97
CA ARG A 118 14.34 -11.87 -2.92
C ARG A 118 15.54 -11.43 -2.06
N ALA A 119 16.39 -10.53 -2.57
CA ALA A 119 17.54 -9.99 -1.87
C ALA A 119 17.19 -8.72 -1.04
N GLY A 120 15.92 -8.32 -0.98
CA GLY A 120 15.51 -7.13 -0.23
C GLY A 120 15.66 -5.81 -1.00
N ILE A 121 15.96 -5.85 -2.31
CA ILE A 121 16.27 -4.68 -3.14
C ILE A 121 15.10 -4.37 -4.07
N ARG A 122 14.67 -3.11 -4.14
CA ARG A 122 13.59 -2.65 -5.06
C ARG A 122 14.08 -2.14 -6.41
N GLY A 123 15.25 -1.50 -6.46
CA GLY A 123 15.74 -0.84 -7.68
C GLY A 123 14.95 0.41 -8.08
N ALA A 124 14.17 0.98 -7.15
CA ALA A 124 13.58 2.31 -7.24
C ALA A 124 13.31 2.86 -5.85
N ASP A 125 13.20 4.19 -5.80
CA ASP A 125 12.94 4.94 -4.60
C ASP A 125 11.64 5.73 -4.75
N GLY A 126 10.68 5.50 -3.86
CA GLY A 126 9.38 6.21 -3.88
C GLY A 126 9.53 7.72 -3.64
N ARG A 127 10.65 8.16 -3.03
CA ARG A 127 11.00 9.58 -2.90
C ARG A 127 11.33 10.22 -4.24
N MET A 128 11.72 9.41 -5.22
CA MET A 128 12.05 9.84 -6.59
C MET A 128 10.90 9.64 -7.58
N GLY A 129 9.72 9.18 -7.13
CA GLY A 129 8.52 8.97 -7.97
C GLY A 129 7.85 10.26 -8.49
N TYR A 130 6.61 10.20 -8.96
CA TYR A 130 5.91 11.40 -9.43
C TYR A 130 5.16 12.08 -8.29
N ILE A 131 5.05 13.41 -8.34
CA ILE A 131 4.32 14.17 -7.30
C ILE A 131 2.84 13.77 -7.26
N ALA A 132 2.21 13.58 -8.43
CA ALA A 132 0.83 13.10 -8.53
C ALA A 132 0.62 11.75 -7.85
N ASP A 133 1.58 10.82 -7.99
CA ASP A 133 1.51 9.50 -7.33
C ASP A 133 1.60 9.66 -5.79
N ALA A 134 2.37 10.64 -5.30
CA ALA A 134 2.47 10.96 -3.88
C ALA A 134 1.20 11.64 -3.35
N GLU A 135 0.60 12.55 -4.10
CA GLU A 135 -0.66 13.22 -3.76
C GLU A 135 -1.82 12.21 -3.67
N GLU A 136 -1.96 11.31 -4.65
CA GLU A 136 -2.95 10.23 -4.64
C GLU A 136 -2.75 9.28 -3.44
N MET A 137 -1.50 8.90 -3.14
CA MET A 137 -1.17 8.09 -1.98
C MET A 137 -1.52 8.80 -0.65
N MET A 138 -1.28 10.10 -0.57
CA MET A 138 -1.63 10.90 0.61
C MET A 138 -3.15 10.92 0.82
N ALA A 139 -3.93 11.09 -0.26
CA ALA A 139 -5.39 11.02 -0.19
C ALA A 139 -5.90 9.68 0.34
N VAL A 140 -5.36 8.55 -0.18
CA VAL A 140 -5.72 7.21 0.29
C VAL A 140 -5.46 7.01 1.79
N ILE A 141 -4.30 7.49 2.27
CA ILE A 141 -3.94 7.39 3.70
C ILE A 141 -4.86 8.28 4.55
N MET A 142 -5.18 9.48 4.08
CA MET A 142 -6.10 10.38 4.79
C MET A 142 -7.50 9.77 4.88
N ASP A 143 -8.03 9.24 3.79
CA ASP A 143 -9.35 8.62 3.77
C ASP A 143 -9.41 7.40 4.71
N TRP A 144 -8.33 6.59 4.78
CA TRP A 144 -8.19 5.50 5.75
C TRP A 144 -8.26 5.99 7.21
N ILE A 145 -7.51 7.05 7.54
CA ILE A 145 -7.49 7.64 8.89
C ILE A 145 -8.86 8.21 9.26
N MET A 146 -9.47 9.00 8.36
CA MET A 146 -10.77 9.62 8.59
C MET A 146 -11.89 8.60 8.74
N SER A 147 -11.79 7.47 8.03
CA SER A 147 -12.77 6.37 8.12
C SER A 147 -12.56 5.49 9.35
N ASN A 148 -11.53 5.74 10.16
CA ASN A 148 -11.14 4.93 11.32
C ASN A 148 -11.04 3.43 10.96
N ALA A 149 -10.54 3.15 9.76
CA ALA A 149 -10.47 1.81 9.21
C ALA A 149 -9.26 1.04 9.75
N THR A 150 -9.30 -0.29 9.68
CA THR A 150 -8.25 -1.15 10.23
C THR A 150 -7.01 -1.17 9.34
N MET A 151 -5.88 -1.72 9.82
CA MET A 151 -4.71 -1.91 8.95
C MET A 151 -4.99 -2.90 7.82
N VAL A 152 -5.90 -3.84 8.03
CA VAL A 152 -6.33 -4.78 7.00
C VAL A 152 -7.01 -4.02 5.85
N ASP A 153 -7.88 -3.07 6.19
CA ASP A 153 -8.55 -2.24 5.19
C ASP A 153 -7.55 -1.39 4.42
N LEU A 154 -6.58 -0.76 5.11
CA LEU A 154 -5.51 -0.02 4.43
C LEU A 154 -4.71 -0.92 3.48
N TYR A 155 -4.35 -2.14 3.92
CA TYR A 155 -3.61 -3.08 3.08
C TYR A 155 -4.41 -3.44 1.83
N ASN A 156 -5.69 -3.81 1.99
CA ASN A 156 -6.55 -4.18 0.88
C ASN A 156 -6.75 -3.02 -0.09
N ASN A 157 -7.01 -1.80 0.40
CA ASN A 157 -7.15 -0.61 -0.43
C ASN A 157 -5.89 -0.34 -1.26
N LEU A 158 -4.70 -0.40 -0.63
CA LEU A 158 -3.43 -0.23 -1.33
C LEU A 158 -3.16 -1.37 -2.33
N ARG A 159 -3.55 -2.60 -1.98
CA ARG A 159 -3.37 -3.77 -2.83
C ARG A 159 -4.26 -3.70 -4.07
N GLU A 160 -5.53 -3.36 -3.91
CA GLU A 160 -6.49 -3.16 -5.00
C GLU A 160 -6.07 -2.00 -5.89
N LEU A 161 -5.61 -0.89 -5.31
CA LEU A 161 -5.03 0.23 -6.06
C LEU A 161 -3.81 -0.20 -6.87
N ASN A 162 -2.91 -0.98 -6.29
CA ASN A 162 -1.78 -1.53 -7.04
C ASN A 162 -2.23 -2.48 -8.15
N ILE A 163 -3.23 -3.34 -7.91
CA ILE A 163 -3.76 -4.25 -8.94
C ILE A 163 -4.39 -3.46 -10.09
N SER A 164 -5.19 -2.43 -9.79
CA SER A 164 -5.88 -1.61 -10.80
C SER A 164 -4.92 -0.85 -11.71
N LYS A 165 -3.74 -0.48 -11.20
CA LYS A 165 -2.66 0.13 -11.99
C LYS A 165 -1.72 -0.89 -12.66
N GLY A 166 -1.97 -2.20 -12.52
CA GLY A 166 -1.15 -3.26 -13.10
C GLY A 166 0.07 -3.68 -12.27
N TYR A 167 0.22 -3.18 -11.05
CA TYR A 167 1.31 -3.46 -10.10
C TYR A 167 1.03 -4.65 -9.17
N GLY A 168 -0.05 -5.38 -9.46
CA GLY A 168 -0.56 -6.50 -8.67
C GLY A 168 0.36 -7.73 -8.66
N VAL A 169 1.18 -7.90 -9.69
CA VAL A 169 2.07 -9.05 -9.85
C VAL A 169 3.52 -8.59 -9.71
N ARG A 170 4.38 -9.47 -9.17
CA ARG A 170 5.82 -9.23 -9.14
C ARG A 170 6.34 -9.32 -10.58
N SER A 171 6.69 -8.18 -11.18
CA SER A 171 7.46 -8.17 -12.42
C SER A 171 8.82 -8.78 -12.13
N PHE A 172 9.10 -9.95 -12.70
CA PHE A 172 10.40 -10.61 -12.65
C PHE A 172 11.28 -10.10 -13.78
#